data_AF-A0A357LP99-F1
#
_entry.id   AF-A0A357LP99-F1
#
_cell.length_a   1.000
_cell.length_b   1.000
_cell.length_c   1.000
_cell.angle_alpha   90.00
_cell.angle_beta   90.00
_cell.angle_gamma   90.00
#
_symmetry.space_group_name_H-M   'P 1'
#
loop_
_entity.id
_entity.type
_entity.pdbx_description
1 polymer ?
#
loop_
_entity_poly.entity_id
_entity_poly.type
_entity_poly.pdbx_seq_one_letter_code
_entity_poly.pdbx_strand_id
1 'polypeptide(L)'
;MILAATLALAGLANPEYVTCKLAKRITVYGEKICLYVHVNGGRQMHYPTTSFSECPRTYQCRYAPQDKGRTLKDTMDALKEQFE
;
A
#
# COMPACT_ATOMS: atom_id res chain seq x y z
N MET A 1 5.93 -48.62 -9.69
CA MET A 1 5.09 -47.68 -10.45
C MET A 1 5.52 -46.28 -10.06
N ILE A 2 6.23 -45.60 -10.95
CA ILE A 2 6.65 -44.21 -10.81
C ILE A 2 5.51 -43.35 -11.37
N LEU A 3 5.42 -42.09 -10.90
CA LEU A 3 4.51 -41.00 -11.30
C LEU A 3 3.28 -40.78 -10.42
N ALA A 4 3.43 -39.88 -9.46
CA ALA A 4 2.48 -38.78 -9.24
C ALA A 4 3.13 -37.72 -8.30
N ALA A 5 4.23 -37.12 -8.74
CA ALA A 5 4.76 -35.90 -8.13
C ALA A 5 4.50 -34.75 -9.10
N THR A 6 3.28 -34.21 -9.11
CA THR A 6 2.97 -33.05 -9.96
C THR A 6 2.08 -32.05 -9.24
N LEU A 7 2.70 -30.87 -9.02
CA LEU A 7 2.12 -29.53 -9.10
C LEU A 7 1.27 -29.05 -7.90
N ALA A 8 1.95 -28.65 -6.84
CA ALA A 8 1.44 -27.63 -5.92
C ALA A 8 2.47 -26.50 -5.73
N LEU A 9 2.82 -25.83 -6.83
CA LEU A 9 3.67 -24.61 -6.82
C LEU A 9 2.86 -23.31 -6.97
N ALA A 10 1.51 -23.39 -6.93
CA ALA A 10 0.64 -22.23 -7.13
C ALA A 10 0.54 -21.27 -5.92
N GLY A 11 1.45 -21.34 -4.94
CA GLY A 11 1.31 -20.64 -3.65
C GLY A 11 2.38 -19.59 -3.31
N LEU A 12 3.39 -19.38 -4.16
CA LEU A 12 4.55 -18.52 -3.84
C LEU A 12 4.61 -17.21 -4.63
N ALA A 13 3.68 -16.98 -5.55
CA ALA A 13 3.61 -15.73 -6.31
C ALA A 13 2.76 -14.72 -5.55
N ASN A 14 3.37 -13.61 -5.13
CA ASN A 14 2.67 -12.46 -4.60
C ASN A 14 1.51 -12.06 -5.54
N PRO A 15 0.29 -11.80 -5.04
CA PRO A 15 -0.83 -11.44 -5.89
C PRO A 15 -0.53 -10.10 -6.60
N GLU A 16 -0.86 -9.98 -7.88
CA GLU A 16 -0.63 -8.76 -8.67
C GLU A 16 -1.47 -7.58 -8.15
N TYR A 17 -2.64 -7.89 -7.58
CA TYR A 17 -3.59 -6.94 -7.00
C TYR A 17 -4.08 -7.42 -5.64
N VAL A 18 -4.31 -6.46 -4.75
CA VAL A 18 -4.89 -6.72 -3.42
C VAL A 18 -6.03 -5.76 -3.14
N THR A 19 -6.89 -6.14 -2.20
CA THR A 19 -7.97 -5.26 -1.76
C THR A 19 -7.41 -4.16 -0.86
N CYS A 20 -7.47 -2.93 -1.35
CA CYS A 20 -7.19 -1.72 -0.59
C CYS A 20 -8.48 -1.22 0.09
N LYS A 21 -8.42 -0.96 1.39
CA LYS A 21 -9.51 -0.39 2.18
C LYS A 21 -9.20 1.04 2.59
N LEU A 22 -10.18 1.92 2.50
CA LEU A 22 -10.04 3.32 2.92
C LEU A 22 -9.82 3.37 4.43
N ALA A 23 -8.66 3.84 4.85
CA ALA A 23 -8.32 4.02 6.26
C ALA A 23 -8.67 5.43 6.75
N LYS A 24 -8.34 6.46 5.96
CA LYS A 24 -8.55 7.86 6.38
C LYS A 24 -8.72 8.80 5.19
N ARG A 25 -9.42 9.90 5.44
CA ARG A 25 -9.48 11.08 4.57
C ARG A 25 -8.82 12.22 5.32
N ILE A 26 -7.83 12.87 4.72
CA ILE A 26 -7.08 13.96 5.33
C ILE A 26 -6.95 15.11 4.35
N THR A 27 -6.86 16.32 4.87
CA THR A 27 -6.52 17.51 4.08
C THR A 27 -5.19 18.03 4.60
N VAL A 28 -4.21 18.19 3.72
CA VAL A 28 -2.86 18.64 4.07
C VAL A 28 -2.48 19.74 3.08
N TYR A 29 -2.12 20.93 3.58
CA TYR A 29 -1.80 22.11 2.74
C TYR A 29 -2.87 22.45 1.68
N GLY A 30 -4.15 22.23 1.99
CA GLY A 30 -5.26 22.47 1.06
C GLY A 30 -5.52 21.32 0.07
N GLU A 31 -4.64 20.32 0.01
CA GLU A 31 -4.79 19.15 -0.83
C GLU A 31 -5.56 18.04 -0.11
N LYS A 32 -6.55 17.45 -0.79
CA LYS A 32 -7.35 16.34 -0.27
C LYS A 32 -6.63 15.03 -0.57
N ILE A 33 -6.53 14.17 0.44
CA ILE A 33 -5.82 12.88 0.34
C ILE A 33 -6.67 11.78 0.96
N CYS A 34 -6.78 10.66 0.24
CA CYS A 34 -7.41 9.43 0.69
C CYS A 34 -6.34 8.36 0.92
N LEU A 35 -6.20 7.97 2.18
CA LEU A 35 -5.23 6.98 2.62
C LEU A 35 -5.89 5.60 2.65
N TYR A 36 -5.30 4.67 1.93
CA TYR A 36 -5.71 3.29 1.83
C TYR A 36 -4.69 2.36 2.49
N VAL A 37 -5.17 1.27 3.06
CA VAL A 37 -4.36 0.19 3.62
C VAL A 37 -4.74 -1.13 2.97
N HIS A 38 -3.76 -2.00 2.76
CA HIS A 38 -3.98 -3.35 2.25
C HIS A 38 -3.27 -4.41 3.10
N VAL A 39 -3.43 -5.67 2.70
CA VAL A 39 -2.79 -6.82 3.36
C VAL A 39 -1.27 -6.60 3.49
N ASN A 40 -0.68 -7.07 4.58
CA ASN A 40 0.75 -6.89 4.91
C ASN A 40 1.18 -5.44 5.23
N GLY A 41 0.22 -4.56 5.59
CA GLY A 41 0.51 -3.23 6.15
C GLY A 41 0.97 -2.18 5.15
N GLY A 42 0.89 -2.47 3.85
CA GLY A 42 1.16 -1.48 2.80
C GLY A 42 0.11 -0.38 2.76
N ARG A 43 0.55 0.80 2.36
CA ARG A 43 -0.23 2.04 2.40
C ARG A 43 -0.20 2.67 1.01
N GLN A 44 -1.33 3.21 0.57
CA GLN A 44 -1.41 3.93 -0.70
C GLN A 44 -2.19 5.24 -0.51
N MET A 45 -1.72 6.29 -1.16
CA MET A 45 -2.39 7.60 -1.17
C MET A 45 -3.03 7.84 -2.53
N HIS A 46 -4.26 8.35 -2.50
CA HIS A 46 -4.98 8.83 -3.67
C HIS A 46 -5.39 10.28 -3.46
N TYR A 47 -5.24 11.11 -4.49
CA TYR A 47 -5.48 12.54 -4.45
C TYR A 47 -6.75 12.85 -5.27
N PRO A 48 -7.94 12.89 -4.66
CA PRO A 48 -9.16 13.25 -5.35
C PRO A 48 -9.10 14.69 -5.86
N THR A 49 -9.68 14.93 -7.04
CA THR A 49 -9.58 16.22 -7.74
C THR A 49 -10.51 17.27 -7.15
N THR A 50 -11.70 16.87 -6.73
CA THR A 50 -12.78 17.78 -6.33
C THR A 50 -13.22 17.51 -4.90
N SER A 51 -13.40 16.23 -4.54
CA SER A 51 -14.17 15.82 -3.37
C SER A 51 -13.77 14.45 -2.83
N PHE A 52 -13.89 14.26 -1.51
CA PHE A 52 -13.71 12.94 -0.88
C PHE A 52 -14.76 11.89 -1.28
N SER A 53 -15.83 12.29 -1.97
CA SER A 53 -16.80 11.35 -2.57
C SER A 53 -16.16 10.48 -3.66
N GLU A 54 -15.09 10.97 -4.30
CA GLU A 54 -14.31 10.20 -5.29
C GLU A 54 -13.52 9.04 -4.65
N CYS A 55 -13.44 8.99 -3.31
CA CYS A 55 -12.68 7.97 -2.61
C CYS A 55 -13.56 6.78 -2.24
N PRO A 56 -13.53 5.67 -3.01
CA PRO A 56 -14.30 4.48 -2.70
C PRO A 56 -13.85 3.88 -1.36
N ARG A 57 -14.76 3.20 -0.66
CA ARG A 57 -14.42 2.50 0.58
C ARG A 57 -13.41 1.38 0.36
N THR A 58 -13.47 0.72 -0.80
CA THR A 58 -12.59 -0.38 -1.18
C THR A 58 -12.37 -0.41 -2.69
N TYR A 59 -11.19 -0.82 -3.14
CA TYR A 59 -10.90 -1.10 -4.56
C TYR A 59 -9.72 -2.09 -4.69
N GLN A 60 -9.46 -2.58 -5.91
CA GLN A 60 -8.30 -3.43 -6.21
C GLN A 60 -7.10 -2.56 -6.58
N CYS A 61 -6.10 -2.52 -5.71
CA CYS A 61 -4.85 -1.79 -5.92
C CYS A 61 -3.73 -2.73 -6.32
N ARG A 62 -2.76 -2.23 -7.11
CA ARG A 62 -1.54 -2.96 -7.43
C ARG A 62 -0.82 -3.33 -6.15
N TYR A 63 -0.43 -4.59 -6.01
CA TYR A 63 0.28 -5.02 -4.82
C TYR A 63 1.72 -4.51 -4.84
N ALA A 64 2.06 -3.61 -3.91
CA ALA A 64 3.38 -3.04 -3.76
C ALA A 64 3.99 -3.41 -2.39
N PRO A 65 4.47 -4.66 -2.20
CA PRO A 65 5.01 -5.12 -0.92
C PRO A 65 6.27 -4.38 -0.46
N GLN A 66 7.00 -3.79 -1.42
CA GLN A 66 8.23 -3.03 -1.18
C GLN A 66 7.94 -1.62 -0.62
N ASP A 67 6.74 -1.09 -0.85
CA ASP A 67 6.36 0.26 -0.46
C ASP A 67 5.70 0.24 0.93
N LYS A 68 6.52 0.00 1.96
CA LYS A 68 6.05 0.03 3.34
C LYS A 68 5.73 1.46 3.83
N GLY A 69 5.95 2.47 2.99
CA GLY A 69 6.04 3.88 3.39
C GLY A 69 7.16 4.11 4.41
N ARG A 70 7.71 5.32 4.48
CA ARG A 70 8.71 5.63 5.51
C ARG A 70 8.13 5.44 6.91
N THR A 71 8.89 4.80 7.78
CA THR A 71 8.59 4.74 9.22
C THR A 71 9.03 6.05 9.89
N LEU A 72 8.59 6.26 11.14
CA LEU A 72 9.08 7.38 11.95
C LEU A 72 10.61 7.29 12.10
N LYS A 73 11.15 6.08 12.31
CA LYS A 73 12.59 5.84 12.38
C LYS A 73 13.30 6.29 11.10
N ASP A 74 12.82 5.87 9.94
CA ASP A 74 13.42 6.26 8.65
C ASP A 74 13.36 7.79 8.43
N THR A 75 12.33 8.44 8.98
CA THR A 75 12.21 9.89 8.94
C THR A 75 13.23 10.57 9.86
N MET A 76 13.44 10.03 11.07
CA MET A 76 14.43 10.55 12.01
C MET A 76 15.87 10.32 11.51
N ASP A 77 16.16 9.16 10.92
CA ASP A 77 17.47 8.85 10.35
C ASP A 77 17.79 9.81 9.18
N ALA A 78 16.84 10.02 8.26
CA ALA A 78 17.02 10.93 7.13
C ALA A 78 17.20 12.40 7.56
N LEU A 79 16.56 12.83 8.65
CA LEU A 79 16.79 14.16 9.21
C LEU A 79 18.18 14.27 9.81
N LYS A 80 18.65 13.24 10.52
CA LYS A 80 19.98 13.24 11.14
C LYS A 80 21.10 13.33 10.09
N GLU A 81 20.99 12.63 8.97
CA GLU A 81 21.95 12.70 7.85
C GLU A 81 22.07 14.10 7.23
N GLN A 82 21.08 14.99 7.39
CA GLN A 82 21.16 16.36 6.87
C GLN A 82 21.92 17.32 7.79
N PHE A 83 22.14 16.93 9.05
CA PHE A 83 22.80 17.77 10.06
C PHE A 83 24.21 17.26 10.43
N GLU A 84 24.71 16.22 9.75
CA GLU A 84 26.09 15.71 9.81
C GLU A 84 26.82 15.99 8.49
#